data_AF-A0A522PEY9-F1
#
_entry.id   AF-A0A522PEY9-F1
#
_cell.length_a   1.000
_cell.length_b   1.000
_cell.length_c   1.000
_cell.angle_alpha   90.00
_cell.angle_beta   90.00
_cell.angle_gamma   90.00
#
_symmetry.space_group_name_H-M   'P 1'
#
loop_
_entity.id
_entity.type
_entity.pdbx_description
1 polymer ?
#
loop_
_entity_poly.entity_id
_entity_poly.type
_entity_poly.pdbx_seq_one_letter_code
_entity_poly.pdbx_strand_id
1 'polypeptide(L)'
;MASSTSPRPPSAPAPPAWIREPSLSKGEVVQSILDLARREEADAIVMGSHGRGGIARIVLGSKTEGVLRRAPVPVLVAPTAAAAARAS
;
A
#
# COMPACT_ATOMS: atom_id res chain seq x y z
N MET A 1 4.56 -34.91 -3.87
CA MET A 1 5.65 -33.94 -4.02
C MET A 1 5.42 -33.19 -5.33
N ALA A 2 4.79 -32.02 -5.29
CA ALA A 2 4.54 -31.19 -6.47
C ALA A 2 5.24 -29.84 -6.24
N SER A 3 6.30 -29.59 -7.00
CA SER A 3 7.06 -28.35 -6.97
C SER A 3 6.15 -27.21 -7.42
N SER A 4 5.79 -26.34 -6.48
CA SER A 4 5.02 -25.12 -6.73
C SER A 4 5.90 -24.10 -7.44
N THR A 5 5.93 -24.14 -8.77
CA THR A 5 6.50 -23.05 -9.57
C THR A 5 5.42 -22.00 -9.73
N SER A 6 5.34 -21.08 -8.76
CA SER A 6 4.47 -19.91 -8.89
C SER A 6 4.92 -19.08 -10.11
N PRO A 7 4.00 -18.68 -11.02
CA PRO A 7 4.37 -17.93 -12.21
C PRO A 7 5.04 -16.61 -11.80
N ARG A 8 6.22 -16.35 -12.39
CA ARG A 8 6.90 -15.05 -12.26
C ARG A 8 5.96 -14.00 -12.86
N PRO A 9 5.55 -12.96 -12.11
CA PRO A 9 4.72 -11.91 -12.67
C PRO A 9 5.43 -11.30 -13.88
N PRO A 10 4.69 -10.84 -14.91
CA PRO A 10 5.30 -10.13 -16.03
C PRO A 10 6.19 -9.02 -15.47
N SER A 11 7.39 -8.85 -16.02
CA SER A 11 8.30 -7.80 -15.61
C SER A 11 7.55 -6.47 -15.71
N ALA A 12 7.21 -5.89 -14.56
CA ALA A 12 6.56 -4.60 -14.51
C ALA A 12 7.45 -3.61 -15.29
N PRO A 13 6.85 -2.65 -16.02
CA PRO A 13 7.63 -1.59 -16.65
C PRO A 13 8.50 -0.92 -15.59
N ALA A 14 9.68 -0.45 -16.01
CA ALA A 14 10.55 0.30 -15.12
C ALA A 14 9.74 1.42 -14.46
N PRO A 15 9.80 1.55 -13.13
CA PRO A 15 9.04 2.58 -12.44
C PRO A 15 9.43 3.95 -13.03
N PRO A 16 8.46 4.86 -13.24
CA PRO A 16 8.79 6.18 -13.75
C PRO A 16 9.81 6.87 -12.82
N ALA A 17 10.65 7.74 -13.38
CA ALA A 17 11.79 8.33 -12.69
C ALA A 17 11.45 9.12 -11.41
N TRP A 18 10.18 9.46 -11.20
CA TRP A 18 9.69 10.11 -9.98
C TRP A 18 9.44 9.14 -8.82
N ILE A 19 9.44 7.83 -9.06
CA ILE A 19 9.34 6.83 -7.99
C ILE A 19 10.68 6.77 -7.28
N ARG A 20 10.66 7.19 -6.01
CA ARG A 20 11.77 7.03 -5.09
C ARG A 20 11.98 5.55 -4.77
N GLU A 21 13.21 5.22 -4.33
CA GLU A 21 13.51 3.90 -3.80
C GLU A 21 12.60 3.54 -2.61
N PRO A 22 12.26 2.26 -2.45
CA PRO A 22 11.42 1.83 -1.34
C PRO A 22 12.10 2.14 0.01
N SER A 23 11.42 2.90 0.85
CA SER A 23 11.87 3.17 2.21
C SER A 23 11.51 2.01 3.15
N LEU A 24 12.50 1.50 3.89
CA LEU A 24 12.34 0.43 4.86
C LEU A 24 12.54 0.97 6.28
N SER A 25 11.47 0.94 7.07
CA SER A 25 11.49 1.33 8.48
C SER A 25 11.23 0.13 9.39
N LYS A 26 11.93 0.07 10.52
CA LYS A 26 11.63 -0.88 11.61
C LYS A 26 10.79 -0.19 12.68
N GLY A 27 9.76 -0.87 13.18
CA GLY A 27 8.95 -0.37 14.29
C GLY A 27 7.45 -0.60 14.07
N GLU A 28 6.64 0.16 14.80
CA GLU A 28 5.19 0.16 14.63
C GLU A 28 4.83 0.82 13.29
N VAL A 29 4.02 0.12 12.50
CA VAL A 29 3.72 0.48 11.10
C VAL A 29 3.05 1.85 11.00
N VAL A 30 2.03 2.12 11.83
CA VAL A 30 1.29 3.38 11.76
C VAL A 30 2.22 4.55 12.10
N GLN A 31 2.98 4.43 13.19
CA GLN A 31 3.91 5.48 13.61
C GLN A 31 5.00 5.74 12.55
N SER A 32 5.55 4.67 11.97
CA SER A 32 6.59 4.79 10.95
C SER A 32 6.10 5.53 9.69
N ILE A 33 4.86 5.27 9.27
CA ILE A 33 4.24 5.98 8.13
C ILE A 33 4.03 7.46 8.46
N LEU A 34 3.53 7.77 9.66
CA LEU A 34 3.29 9.16 10.08
C LEU A 34 4.60 9.95 10.20
N ASP A 35 5.64 9.35 10.77
CA ASP A 35 6.94 9.99 10.92
C ASP A 35 7.61 10.21 9.56
N LEU A 36 7.49 9.25 8.63
CA LEU A 36 7.99 9.42 7.27
C LEU A 36 7.25 10.54 6.54
N ALA A 37 5.92 10.58 6.62
CA ALA A 37 5.13 11.65 6.00
C ALA A 37 5.52 13.04 6.52
N ARG A 38 5.84 13.17 7.81
CA ARG A 38 6.35 14.43 8.38
C ARG A 38 7.75 14.78 7.90
N ARG A 39 8.66 13.79 7.88
CA ARG A 39 10.06 14.00 7.46
C ARG A 39 10.19 14.39 6.00
N GLU A 40 9.35 13.82 5.15
CA GLU A 40 9.34 14.06 3.71
C GLU A 40 8.43 15.22 3.30
N GLU A 41 7.79 15.89 4.26
CA GLU A 41 6.81 16.96 4.01
C GLU A 41 5.75 16.54 2.96
N ALA A 42 5.29 15.29 3.06
CA ALA A 42 4.44 14.69 2.05
C ALA A 42 3.09 15.41 1.96
N ASP A 43 2.64 15.79 0.76
CA ASP A 43 1.34 16.45 0.55
C ASP A 43 0.14 15.52 0.77
N ALA A 44 0.35 14.21 0.62
CA ALA A 44 -0.68 13.19 0.82
C ALA A 44 -0.07 11.80 1.09
N ILE A 45 -0.86 10.91 1.68
CA ILE A 45 -0.52 9.50 1.89
C ILE A 45 -1.46 8.62 1.06
N VAL A 46 -0.92 7.71 0.25
CA VAL A 46 -1.71 6.70 -0.47
C VAL A 46 -1.50 5.34 0.17
N MET A 47 -2.60 4.68 0.56
CA MET A 47 -2.57 3.33 1.14
C MET A 47 -3.50 2.38 0.41
N GLY A 48 -3.12 1.11 0.35
CA GLY A 48 -4.02 0.03 -0.06
C GLY A 48 -5.08 -0.24 1.01
N SER A 49 -6.27 -0.65 0.57
CA SER A 49 -7.35 -1.03 1.51
C SER A 49 -7.15 -2.40 2.16
N HIS A 50 -6.42 -3.33 1.53
CA HIS A 50 -6.24 -4.73 1.99
C HIS A 50 -4.89 -5.35 1.58
N GLY A 51 -4.45 -6.40 2.30
CA GLY A 51 -3.31 -7.25 1.96
C GLY A 51 -3.65 -8.38 0.95
N ARG A 52 -2.77 -9.39 0.84
CA ARG A 52 -2.84 -10.49 -0.15
C ARG A 52 -4.06 -11.45 -0.05
N GLY A 53 -5.01 -11.22 0.86
CA GLY A 53 -6.21 -12.04 1.03
C GLY A 53 -7.47 -11.27 0.61
N GLY A 54 -7.95 -11.51 -0.61
CA GLY A 54 -9.16 -10.88 -1.13
C GLY A 54 -10.40 -11.25 -0.31
N ILE A 55 -11.07 -10.23 0.21
CA ILE A 55 -12.46 -10.32 0.66
C ILE A 55 -13.24 -9.18 0.02
N ALA A 56 -14.31 -9.55 -0.67
CA ALA A 56 -15.06 -8.75 -1.65
C ALA A 56 -15.93 -7.62 -1.05
N ARG A 57 -15.58 -7.12 0.14
CA ARG A 57 -16.24 -5.99 0.80
C ARG A 57 -15.15 -5.08 1.34
N ILE A 58 -15.24 -3.78 1.14
CA ILE A 58 -14.24 -2.80 1.60
C ILE A 58 -14.15 -2.86 3.14
N VAL A 59 -13.30 -3.72 3.69
CA VAL A 59 -12.97 -3.76 5.11
C VAL A 59 -11.68 -2.96 5.28
N LEU A 60 -11.78 -1.78 5.85
CA LEU A 60 -10.61 -0.95 6.11
C LEU A 60 -9.64 -1.72 7.02
N GLY A 61 -8.41 -1.99 6.55
CA GLY A 61 -7.40 -2.65 7.36
C GLY A 61 -7.03 -1.83 8.60
N SER A 62 -6.73 -2.48 9.72
CA SER A 62 -6.44 -1.80 11.00
C SER A 62 -5.26 -0.81 10.92
N LYS A 63 -4.29 -1.07 10.03
CA LYS A 63 -3.18 -0.14 9.77
C LYS A 63 -3.62 1.07 8.96
N THR A 64 -4.43 0.85 7.94
CA THR A 64 -5.05 1.90 7.12
C THR A 64 -5.92 2.80 8.01
N GLU A 65 -6.74 2.23 8.90
CA GLU A 65 -7.54 2.97 9.87
C GLU A 65 -6.67 3.76 10.86
N GLY A 66 -5.62 3.14 11.40
CA GLY A 66 -4.73 3.79 12.35
C GLY A 66 -4.03 5.02 11.76
N VAL A 67 -3.65 4.97 10.48
CA VAL A 67 -3.09 6.13 9.77
C VAL A 67 -4.16 7.17 9.47
N LEU A 68 -5.34 6.77 8.96
CA LEU A 68 -6.46 7.69 8.67
C LEU A 68 -6.83 8.57 9.88
N ARG A 69 -6.81 8.00 11.09
CA ARG A 69 -7.16 8.72 12.32
C ARG A 69 -6.11 9.74 12.78
N ARG A 70 -4.87 9.63 12.30
CA ARG A 70 -3.71 10.33 12.88
C ARG A 70 -2.85 11.07 11.85
N ALA A 71 -3.17 10.95 10.56
CA ALA A 71 -2.38 11.51 9.49
C ALA A 71 -2.34 13.05 9.57
N PRO A 72 -1.16 13.66 9.39
CA PRO A 72 -1.04 15.11 9.32
C PRO A 72 -1.53 15.69 7.99
N VAL A 73 -1.80 14.83 6.99
CA VAL A 73 -2.12 15.18 5.60
C VAL A 73 -3.22 14.27 5.05
N PRO A 74 -3.89 14.66 3.94
CA PRO A 74 -4.93 13.83 3.31
C PRO A 74 -4.46 12.40 3.02
N VAL A 75 -5.37 11.44 3.24
CA VAL A 75 -5.10 10.02 3.04
C VAL A 75 -6.04 9.45 1.99
N LEU A 76 -5.48 8.90 0.91
CA LEU A 76 -6.22 8.23 -0.14
C LEU A 76 -6.13 6.71 0.04
N VAL A 77 -7.30 6.07 0.06
CA VAL A 77 -7.40 4.61 0.16
C VAL A 77 -7.77 4.04 -1.20
N ALA A 78 -6.82 3.38 -1.84
CA ALA A 78 -7.03 2.79 -3.16
C ALA A 78 -7.34 1.28 -3.06
N PRO A 79 -8.35 0.78 -3.79
CA PRO A 79 -8.50 -0.66 -4.00
C PRO A 79 -7.28 -1.19 -4.79
N THR A 80 -6.85 -2.40 -4.48
CA THR A 80 -5.72 -3.00 -5.20
C THR A 80 -6.13 -3.33 -6.65
N ALA A 81 -5.18 -3.23 -7.59
CA ALA A 81 -5.45 -3.41 -9.03
C ALA A 81 -6.12 -4.77 -9.37
N ALA A 82 -5.89 -5.81 -8.56
CA ALA A 82 -6.57 -7.11 -8.71
C ALA A 82 -8.08 -7.06 -8.46
N ALA A 83 -8.56 -6.10 -7.65
CA ALA A 83 -9.98 -5.84 -7.43
C ALA A 83 -10.56 -4.89 -8.49
N ALA A 84 -9.79 -3.89 -8.92
CA ALA A 84 -10.21 -2.94 -9.96
C ALA A 84 -10.41 -3.63 -11.34
N ALA A 85 -9.55 -4.59 -11.68
CA ALA A 85 -9.63 -5.35 -12.94
C ALA A 85 -10.85 -6.28 -13.05
N ARG A 86 -11.64 -6.47 -11.99
CA ARG A 86 -12.87 -7.28 -11.99
C ARG A 86 -14.15 -6.44 -12.05
N ALA A 87 -14.03 -5.11 -12.02
CA ALA A 87 -15.15 -4.17 -12.05
C ALA A 87 -15.32 -3.50 -13.42
N SER A 88 -14.63 -3.99 -14.45
CA SER A 88 -14.65 -3.50 -15.84
C SER A 88 -15.09 -4.62 -16.79
#